data_AF-A0A973PD08-F1
#
_entry.id   AF-A0A973PD08-F1
#
_cell.length_a   1.000
_cell.length_b   1.000
_cell.length_c   1.000
_cell.angle_alpha   90.00
_cell.angle_beta   90.00
_cell.angle_gamma   90.00
#
_symmetry.space_group_name_H-M   'P 1'
#
loop_
_entity.id
_entity.type
_entity.pdbx_description
1 polymer ?
#
loop_
_entity_poly.entity_id
_entity_poly.type
_entity_poly.pdbx_seq_one_letter_code
_entity_poly.pdbx_strand_id
1 'polypeptide(L)'
;GLVGGISPVSEMPVWVNGGYFVLTQEIFDHIPENGDLVADGCVELAKRGRLLAYPHRGYWRPTDTVNQRMELDEAYSRGERPWALWERSR
;
A
#
# COMPACT_ATOMS: atom_id res chain seq x y z
N GLY A 1 22.34 -25.32 10.87
CA GLY A 1 21.46 -24.75 11.92
C GLY A 1 20.08 -25.33 11.76
N LEU A 2 19.37 -25.61 12.85
CA LEU A 2 17.99 -26.12 12.81
C LEU A 2 17.02 -24.95 12.70
N VAL A 3 16.00 -25.08 11.85
CA VAL A 3 14.94 -24.09 11.67
C VAL A 3 13.81 -24.40 12.64
N GLY A 4 13.36 -23.41 13.43
CA GLY A 4 12.32 -23.56 14.45
C GLY A 4 10.89 -23.31 13.96
N GLY A 5 10.69 -22.80 12.74
CA GLY A 5 9.37 -22.55 12.17
C GLY A 5 9.43 -21.77 10.85
N ILE A 6 8.30 -21.77 10.13
CA ILE A 6 8.07 -21.00 8.90
C ILE A 6 6.67 -20.40 9.01
N SER A 7 6.56 -19.10 8.75
CA SER A 7 5.28 -18.38 8.77
C SER A 7 5.12 -17.55 7.49
N PRO A 8 3.88 -17.41 6.97
CA PRO A 8 3.60 -16.50 5.86
C PRO A 8 3.92 -15.05 6.24
N VAL A 9 4.45 -14.28 5.30
CA VAL A 9 4.69 -12.84 5.49
C VAL A 9 3.40 -12.08 5.83
N SER A 10 2.25 -12.56 5.35
CA SER A 10 0.93 -11.99 5.65
C SER A 10 0.54 -12.03 7.12
N GLU A 11 1.19 -12.85 7.93
CA GLU A 11 0.95 -12.97 9.38
C GLU A 11 1.94 -12.13 10.21
N MET A 12 2.93 -11.49 9.57
CA MET A 12 3.87 -10.63 10.27
C MET A 12 3.20 -9.30 10.66
N PRO A 13 3.45 -8.75 11.86
CA PRO A 13 2.88 -7.49 12.32
C PRO A 13 3.60 -6.27 11.70
N VAL A 14 3.77 -6.26 10.38
CA VAL A 14 4.49 -5.23 9.63
C VAL A 14 3.51 -4.41 8.81
N TRP A 15 3.58 -3.08 8.96
CA TRP A 15 2.86 -2.15 8.10
C TRP A 15 3.67 -1.85 6.85
N VAL A 16 2.97 -1.74 5.72
CA VAL A 16 3.57 -1.35 4.44
C VAL A 16 2.97 -0.05 3.94
N ASN A 17 3.68 0.65 3.05
CA ASN A 17 3.12 1.78 2.33
C ASN A 17 2.04 1.28 1.36
N GLY A 18 0.80 1.75 1.52
CA GLY A 18 -0.34 1.33 0.70
C GLY A 18 -0.56 2.13 -0.58
N GLY A 19 0.28 3.12 -0.88
CA GLY A 19 0.24 3.93 -2.12
C GLY A 19 -0.71 5.14 -2.10
N TYR A 20 -1.50 5.34 -1.05
CA TYR A 20 -2.42 6.48 -0.93
C TYR A 20 -1.80 7.60 -0.08
N PHE A 21 -1.54 8.75 -0.70
CA PHE A 21 -0.88 9.89 -0.05
C PHE A 21 -1.78 11.11 -0.01
N VAL A 22 -1.66 11.90 1.06
CA VAL A 22 -2.20 13.26 1.17
C VAL A 22 -1.01 14.18 1.41
N LEU A 23 -0.71 15.03 0.43
CA LEU A 23 0.53 15.79 0.36
C LEU A 23 0.23 17.28 0.18
N THR A 24 1.03 18.14 0.81
CA THR A 24 1.09 19.56 0.45
C THR A 24 1.94 19.73 -0.80
N GLN A 25 1.78 20.85 -1.51
CA GLN A 25 2.55 21.16 -2.74
C GLN A 25 4.07 21.21 -2.49
N GLU A 26 4.50 21.50 -1.27
CA GLU A 26 5.91 21.50 -0.84
C GLU A 26 6.61 20.16 -1.09
N ILE A 27 5.89 19.05 -1.29
CA ILE A 27 6.50 17.76 -1.62
C ILE A 27 7.44 17.85 -2.84
N PHE A 28 7.13 18.71 -3.81
CA PHE A 28 7.95 18.87 -5.01
C PHE A 28 9.34 19.45 -4.72
N ASP A 29 9.50 20.19 -3.61
CA ASP A 29 10.80 20.71 -3.18
C ASP A 29 11.71 19.60 -2.63
N HIS A 30 11.17 18.40 -2.40
CA HIS A 30 11.86 17.24 -1.84
C HIS A 30 12.09 16.11 -2.83
N ILE A 31 11.60 16.23 -4.07
CA ILE A 31 11.82 15.24 -5.12
C ILE A 31 12.81 15.83 -6.14
N PRO A 32 14.00 15.24 -6.33
CA PRO A 32 14.95 15.72 -7.32
C PRO A 32 14.42 15.51 -8.74
N GLU A 33 15.04 16.16 -9.72
CA GLU A 33 14.74 15.90 -11.12
C GLU A 33 14.95 14.40 -11.44
N ASN A 34 13.94 13.75 -12.01
CA ASN A 34 13.89 12.29 -12.23
C ASN A 34 13.91 11.43 -10.95
N GLY A 35 13.59 12.02 -9.79
CA GLY A 35 13.48 11.32 -8.52
C GLY A 35 12.17 10.57 -8.33
N ASP A 36 12.12 9.77 -7.26
CA ASP A 36 10.96 8.99 -6.83
C ASP A 36 10.29 9.61 -5.60
N LEU A 37 8.95 9.66 -5.60
CA LEU A 37 8.18 10.20 -4.49
C LEU A 37 8.47 9.48 -3.16
N VAL A 38 8.60 8.17 -3.18
CA VAL A 38 8.75 7.36 -1.98
C VAL A 38 10.22 7.32 -1.56
N ALA A 39 11.11 6.93 -2.46
CA ALA A 39 12.52 6.70 -2.17
C ALA A 39 13.30 7.99 -1.89
N ASP A 40 12.90 9.12 -2.48
CA ASP A 40 13.54 10.42 -2.24
C ASP A 40 12.68 11.29 -1.31
N GLY A 41 11.49 11.68 -1.77
CA GLY A 41 10.65 12.67 -1.08
C GLY A 41 10.18 12.21 0.31
N CYS A 42 9.52 11.06 0.37
CA CYS A 42 8.99 10.52 1.62
C CYS A 42 10.10 10.11 2.59
N VAL A 43 11.19 9.50 2.10
CA VAL A 43 12.35 9.17 2.94
C VAL A 43 12.95 10.41 3.59
N GLU A 44 13.09 11.50 2.83
CA GLU A 44 13.65 12.73 3.40
C GLU A 44 12.70 13.41 4.39
N LEU A 45 11.40 13.48 4.08
CA LEU A 45 10.40 14.01 5.02
C LEU A 45 10.29 13.16 6.29
N ALA A 46 10.43 11.84 6.19
CA ALA A 46 10.45 10.95 7.35
C ALA A 46 11.63 11.25 8.28
N LYS A 47 12.83 11.45 7.74
CA LYS A 47 14.02 11.84 8.52
C LYS A 47 13.83 13.16 9.26
N ARG A 48 13.03 14.07 8.70
CA ARG A 48 12.70 15.37 9.30
C ARG A 48 11.49 15.34 10.24
N GLY A 49 10.86 14.18 10.46
CA GLY A 49 9.65 14.06 11.29
C GLY A 49 8.41 14.72 10.66
N ARG A 50 8.41 14.89 9.34
CA ARG A 50 7.35 15.57 8.57
C ARG A 50 6.48 14.62 7.75
N LEU A 51 6.64 13.32 7.95
CA LEU A 51 5.81 12.28 7.34
C LEU A 51 5.02 11.57 8.45
N LEU A 52 3.69 11.50 8.28
CA LEU A 52 2.79 10.77 9.18
C LEU A 52 2.25 9.53 8.47
N ALA A 53 2.18 8.41 9.19
CA ALA A 53 1.52 7.20 8.72
C ALA A 53 0.08 7.15 9.22
N TYR A 54 -0.86 6.86 8.33
CA TYR A 54 -2.26 6.59 8.67
C TYR A 54 -2.55 5.09 8.50
N PRO A 55 -2.81 4.33 9.59
CA PRO A 55 -3.02 2.89 9.50
C PRO A 55 -4.41 2.57 8.93
N HIS A 56 -4.46 1.95 7.75
CA HIS A 56 -5.69 1.42 7.17
C HIS A 56 -5.89 -0.05 7.56
N ARG A 57 -7.01 -0.36 8.21
CA ARG A 57 -7.38 -1.72 8.65
C ARG A 57 -8.44 -2.38 7.76
N GLY A 58 -8.91 -1.68 6.74
CA GLY A 58 -9.86 -2.23 5.78
C GLY A 58 -9.17 -3.07 4.70
N TYR A 59 -9.94 -3.46 3.70
CA TYR A 59 -9.41 -4.18 2.55
C TYR A 59 -8.38 -3.33 1.79
N TRP A 60 -7.25 -3.94 1.46
CA TRP A 60 -6.22 -3.41 0.57
C TRP A 60 -5.49 -4.59 -0.10
N ARG A 61 -5.21 -4.50 -1.39
CA ARG A 61 -4.46 -5.50 -2.14
C ARG A 61 -3.74 -4.85 -3.32
N PRO A 62 -2.43 -5.10 -3.53
CA PRO A 62 -1.72 -4.65 -4.71
C PRO A 62 -1.98 -5.59 -5.89
N THR A 63 -1.71 -5.12 -7.11
CA THR A 63 -1.90 -5.88 -8.35
C THR A 63 -0.64 -5.82 -9.21
N ASP A 64 0.47 -6.31 -8.67
CA ASP A 64 1.79 -6.27 -9.31
C ASP A 64 2.05 -7.50 -10.18
N THR A 65 1.33 -8.59 -9.92
CA THR A 65 1.50 -9.88 -10.59
C THR A 65 0.22 -10.33 -11.30
N VAL A 66 0.38 -11.17 -12.31
CA VAL A 66 -0.75 -11.77 -13.05
C VAL A 66 -1.65 -12.56 -12.10
N ASN A 67 -1.08 -13.30 -11.14
CA ASN A 67 -1.86 -14.06 -10.17
C ASN A 67 -2.74 -13.14 -9.32
N GLN A 68 -2.21 -12.02 -8.81
CA GLN A 68 -3.00 -11.05 -8.04
C GLN A 68 -4.16 -10.47 -8.84
N ARG A 69 -3.93 -10.19 -10.13
CA ARG A 69 -5.00 -9.73 -11.03
C ARG A 69 -6.08 -10.81 -11.19
N MET A 70 -5.70 -12.05 -11.46
CA MET A 70 -6.65 -13.17 -11.59
C MET A 70 -7.50 -13.32 -10.33
N GLU A 71 -6.87 -13.24 -9.14
CA GLU A 71 -7.58 -13.32 -7.86
C GLU A 71 -8.60 -12.18 -7.69
N LEU A 72 -8.26 -10.96 -8.11
CA LEU A 72 -9.19 -9.81 -8.08
C LEU A 72 -10.33 -9.97 -9.10
N ASP A 73 -10.04 -10.44 -10.31
CA ASP A 73 -11.03 -10.67 -11.37
C ASP A 73 -12.04 -11.75 -10.93
N GLU A 74 -11.55 -12.86 -10.36
CA GLU A 74 -12.39 -13.92 -9.81
C GLU A 74 -13.26 -13.40 -8.66
N ALA A 75 -12.67 -12.67 -7.70
CA ALA A 75 -13.42 -12.08 -6.59
C ALA A 75 -14.50 -11.11 -7.09
N TYR A 76 -14.19 -10.29 -8.08
CA TYR A 76 -15.17 -9.40 -8.71
C TYR A 76 -16.32 -10.17 -9.36
N SER A 77 -16.03 -11.28 -10.05
CA SER A 77 -17.04 -12.14 -10.70
C SER A 77 -17.98 -12.83 -9.71
N ARG A 78 -17.50 -13.13 -8.50
CA ARG A 78 -18.29 -13.67 -7.38
C ARG A 78 -19.04 -12.59 -6.59
N GLY A 79 -18.83 -11.30 -6.89
CA GLY A 79 -19.39 -10.19 -6.12
C GLY A 79 -18.62 -9.85 -4.83
N GLU A 80 -17.47 -10.47 -4.60
CA GLU A 80 -16.59 -10.25 -3.44
C GLU A 80 -15.64 -9.08 -3.71
N ARG A 81 -16.19 -7.87 -3.83
CA ARG A 81 -15.47 -6.67 -4.25
C ARG A 81 -15.53 -5.56 -3.20
N PRO A 82 -14.87 -5.73 -2.04
CA PRO A 82 -14.89 -4.76 -0.94
C PRO A 82 -14.32 -3.38 -1.30
N TRP A 83 -13.55 -3.29 -2.39
CA TRP A 83 -13.05 -2.01 -2.93
C TRP A 83 -14.09 -1.24 -3.75
N ALA A 84 -15.13 -1.89 -4.26
CA ALA A 84 -16.17 -1.27 -5.09
C ALA A 84 -17.25 -0.59 -4.23
N LEU A 85 -16.82 0.40 -3.44
CA LEU A 85 -17.69 1.07 -2.45
C LEU A 85 -18.90 1.78 -3.07
N TRP A 86 -18.83 2.14 -4.35
CA TRP A 86 -19.91 2.79 -5.10
C TRP A 86 -21.08 1.84 -5.43
N GLU A 87 -20.88 0.53 -5.31
CA GLU A 87 -21.91 -0.46 -5.62
C GLU A 87 -22.73 -0.88 -4.40
N ARG A 88 -22.46 -0.29 -3.23
CA ARG A 88 -23.33 -0.49 -2.07
C ARG A 88 -24.76 -0.07 -2.44
N SER A 89 -25.68 -1.00 -2.21
CA SER A 89 -27.12 -0.85 -2.40
C SER A 89 -27.64 0.43 -1.73
N ARG A 90 -28.57 1.11 -2.40
CA ARG A 90 -29.69 1.74 -1.68
C ARG A 90 -30.44 0.68 -0.87
#